data_AF-A0A512DY78-F1
#
_entry.id   AF-A0A512DY78-F1
#
_cell.length_a   1.000
_cell.length_b   1.000
_cell.length_c   1.000
_cell.angle_alpha   90.00
_cell.angle_beta   90.00
_cell.angle_gamma   90.00
#
_symmetry.space_group_name_H-M   'P 1'
#
loop_
_entity.id
_entity.type
_entity.pdbx_description
1 polymer ?
#
loop_
_entity_poly.entity_id
_entity_poly.type
_entity_poly.pdbx_seq_one_letter_code
_entity_poly.pdbx_strand_id
1 'polypeptide(L)' 'MPDSTFDAVKHVEHMAAVLGLAVDPVYMPGIVGNMARTAEIARLVTDFPLSDDTEIAPTFHPAQVHPAMPHSGSEGA' A
#
# COMPACT_ATOMS: atom_id res chain seq x y z
N MET A 1 -10.35 -0.49 19.68
CA MET A 1 -11.03 0.31 18.64
C MET A 1 -12.51 -0.08 18.68
N PRO A 2 -13.47 0.84 18.55
CA PRO A 2 -14.88 0.43 18.49
C PRO A 2 -15.08 -0.58 17.35
N ASP A 3 -15.90 -1.60 17.57
CA ASP A 3 -16.31 -2.58 16.56
C ASP A 3 -17.12 -1.91 15.45
N SER A 4 -16.44 -1.17 14.58
CA SER A 4 -17.02 -0.72 13.31
C SER A 4 -16.84 -1.85 12.31
N THR A 5 -17.82 -2.73 12.22
CA THR A 5 -17.90 -3.68 11.10
C THR A 5 -17.80 -2.88 9.79
N PHE A 6 -16.85 -3.24 8.93
CA PHE A 6 -16.63 -2.59 7.64
C PHE A 6 -17.89 -2.70 6.75
N ASP A 7 -18.42 -1.55 6.32
CA ASP A 7 -19.58 -1.46 5.43
C ASP A 7 -19.12 -1.35 3.98
N ALA A 8 -19.04 -2.50 3.29
CA ALA A 8 -18.52 -2.58 1.94
C ALA A 8 -19.34 -1.79 0.91
N VAL A 9 -20.67 -1.69 1.10
CA VAL A 9 -21.55 -0.95 0.16
C VAL A 9 -21.23 0.53 0.23
N LYS A 10 -21.31 1.12 1.44
CA LYS A 10 -21.02 2.54 1.62
C LYS A 10 -19.59 2.89 1.22
N HIS A 11 -18.64 2.01 1.52
CA HIS A 11 -17.25 2.22 1.13
C HIS A 11 -17.09 2.28 -0.39
N VAL A 12 -17.65 1.32 -1.12
CA VAL A 12 -17.58 1.28 -2.60
C VAL A 12 -18.26 2.50 -3.21
N GLU A 13 -19.45 2.87 -2.75
CA GLU A 13 -20.17 4.05 -3.25
C GLU A 13 -19.38 5.35 -3.01
N HIS A 14 -18.83 5.50 -1.79
CA HIS A 14 -18.04 6.67 -1.44
C HIS A 14 -16.75 6.75 -2.25
N MET A 15 -16.01 5.64 -2.36
CA MET A 15 -14.73 5.62 -3.08
C MET A 15 -14.92 5.78 -4.59
N ALA A 16 -16.00 5.26 -5.17
CA ALA A 16 -16.34 5.52 -6.57
C ALA A 16 -16.53 7.02 -6.82
N ALA A 17 -17.22 7.73 -5.92
CA ALA A 17 -17.39 9.18 -6.00
C ALA A 17 -16.05 9.94 -5.85
N VAL A 18 -15.23 9.58 -4.86
CA VAL A 18 -13.91 10.22 -4.62
C VAL A 18 -12.98 10.05 -5.81
N LEU A 19 -12.99 8.88 -6.44
CA LEU A 19 -12.14 8.57 -7.59
C LEU A 19 -12.72 9.06 -8.93
N GLY A 20 -13.95 9.59 -8.94
CA GLY A 20 -14.66 9.96 -10.17
C GLY A 20 -14.92 8.75 -11.08
N LEU A 21 -15.08 7.56 -10.50
CA LEU A 21 -15.27 6.30 -11.24
C LEU A 21 -16.76 6.04 -11.46
N ALA A 22 -17.18 6.00 -12.72
CA ALA A 22 -18.51 5.52 -13.09
C ALA A 22 -18.53 3.99 -13.05
N VAL A 23 -19.34 3.42 -12.15
CA VAL A 23 -19.53 1.97 -12.03
C VAL A 23 -20.87 1.59 -12.61
N ASP A 24 -20.87 0.72 -13.63
CA ASP A 24 -22.12 0.15 -14.16
C ASP A 24 -22.79 -0.68 -13.05
N PRO A 25 -24.09 -0.46 -12.77
CA PRO A 25 -24.83 -1.21 -11.75
C PRO A 25 -24.71 -2.73 -11.87
N VAL A 26 -24.49 -3.28 -13.07
CA VAL A 26 -24.30 -4.72 -13.28
C VAL A 26 -23.07 -5.27 -12.53
N TYR A 27 -22.05 -4.44 -12.30
CA TYR A 27 -20.82 -4.85 -11.60
C TYR A 27 -20.87 -4.62 -10.09
N MET A 28 -21.80 -3.79 -9.60
CA MET A 28 -21.88 -3.42 -8.17
C MET A 28 -21.93 -4.63 -7.22
N PRO A 29 -22.74 -5.68 -7.45
CA PRO A 29 -22.77 -6.84 -6.55
C PRO A 29 -21.41 -7.54 -6.43
N GLY A 30 -20.68 -7.67 -7.55
CA GLY A 30 -19.35 -8.30 -7.58
C GLY A 30 -18.28 -7.45 -6.89
N ILE A 31 -18.30 -6.14 -7.12
CA ILE A 31 -17.35 -5.20 -6.48
C ILE A 31 -17.54 -5.20 -4.97
N VAL A 32 -18.78 -5.08 -4.49
CA VAL A 32 -19.11 -5.12 -3.06
C VAL A 32 -18.70 -6.45 -2.44
N GLY A 33 -19.01 -7.58 -3.09
CA GLY A 33 -18.62 -8.91 -2.61
C GLY A 33 -17.10 -9.07 -2.48
N ASN A 34 -16.33 -8.60 -3.48
CA ASN A 34 -14.88 -8.63 -3.45
C ASN A 34 -14.30 -7.74 -2.33
N MET A 35 -14.86 -6.55 -2.11
CA MET A 35 -14.43 -5.66 -1.04
C MET A 35 -14.71 -6.23 0.34
N ALA A 36 -15.90 -6.82 0.56
CA ALA A 36 -16.23 -7.50 1.81
C ALA A 36 -15.23 -8.64 2.12
N ARG A 37 -14.96 -9.50 1.13
CA ARG A 37 -13.99 -10.60 1.27
C ARG A 37 -12.56 -10.09 1.50
N THR A 38 -12.17 -9.00 0.83
CA THR A 38 -10.86 -8.39 1.02
C THR A 38 -10.72 -7.86 2.45
N ALA A 39 -11.75 -7.22 3.01
CA ALA A 39 -11.74 -6.76 4.39
C ALA A 39 -11.58 -7.91 5.40
N GLU A 40 -12.21 -9.06 5.16
CA GLU A 40 -12.02 -10.26 5.99
C GLU A 40 -10.57 -10.77 5.96
N ILE A 41 -9.96 -10.83 4.78
CA ILE A 41 -8.57 -11.28 4.62
C ILE A 41 -7.58 -10.26 5.22
N ALA A 42 -7.85 -8.97 5.02
CA ALA A 42 -7.01 -7.89 5.51
C ALA A 42 -6.88 -7.90 7.04
N ARG A 43 -7.90 -8.35 7.79
CA ARG A 43 -7.84 -8.50 9.25
C ARG A 43 -6.66 -9.33 9.74
N LEU A 44 -6.25 -10.35 8.97
CA LEU A 44 -5.08 -11.17 9.30
C LEU A 44 -3.78 -10.35 9.38
N VAL A 45 -3.74 -9.21 8.68
CA VAL A 45 -2.58 -8.31 8.62
C VAL A 45 -2.81 -7.05 9.45
N THR A 46 -4.01 -6.47 9.44
CA THR A 46 -4.30 -5.20 10.15
C THR A 46 -4.43 -5.39 11.66
N ASP A 47 -4.78 -6.58 12.12
CA ASP A 47 -4.89 -6.89 13.55
C ASP A 47 -3.54 -7.37 14.13
N PHE A 48 -2.54 -7.61 13.26
CA PHE A 48 -1.19 -7.91 13.68
C PHE A 48 -0.54 -6.66 14.31
N PRO A 49 0.01 -6.73 15.53
CA PRO A 49 0.61 -5.57 16.18
C PRO A 49 1.88 -5.14 15.45
N LEU A 50 1.97 -3.86 15.11
CA LEU A 50 3.12 -3.26 14.42
C LEU A 50 3.78 -2.21 15.32
N SER A 51 5.12 -2.21 15.39
CA SER A 51 5.87 -1.15 16.06
C SER A 51 5.90 0.11 15.19
N ASP A 52 5.88 1.30 15.81
CA ASP A 52 6.03 2.57 15.10
C ASP A 52 7.38 2.68 14.36
N ASP A 53 8.40 1.97 14.83
CA ASP A 53 9.73 1.91 14.20
C ASP A 53 9.81 0.90 13.03
N THR A 54 8.69 0.28 12.64
CA THR A 54 8.69 -0.71 11.57
C THR A 54 8.82 -0.02 10.21
N GLU A 55 9.91 -0.30 9.49
CA GLU A 55 10.09 0.17 8.12
C GLU A 55 9.30 -0.67 7.11
N ILE A 56 8.95 -0.04 5.98
CA ILE A 56 8.36 -0.75 4.84
C ILE A 56 9.39 -1.72 4.23
N ALA A 57 8.94 -2.87 3.73
CA ALA A 57 9.86 -3.90 3.21
C ALA A 57 10.81 -3.40 2.10
N PRO A 58 10.33 -2.68 1.06
CA PRO A 58 11.22 -1.97 0.15
C PRO A 58 11.48 -0.55 0.63
N THR A 59 12.73 -0.24 0.97
CA THR A 59 13.17 1.12 1.32
C THR A 59 13.83 1.81 0.13
N PHE A 60 13.59 3.11 0.00
CA PHE A 60 14.24 3.92 -1.02
C PHE A 60 15.68 4.23 -0.63
N HIS A 61 16.64 3.90 -1.50
CA HIS A 61 18.04 4.27 -1.37
C HIS A 61 18.44 5.14 -2.58
N PRO A 62 18.58 6.47 -2.43
CA PRO A 62 18.97 7.34 -3.53
C PRO A 62 20.41 7.06 -3.91
N ALA A 63 20.63 6.44 -5.08
CA ALA A 63 21.93 6.00 -5.60
C ALA A 63 22.80 5.27 -4.57
N GLN A 64 23.04 3.98 -4.77
CA GLN A 64 24.05 3.27 -3.98
C GLN A 64 25.38 4.03 -4.17
N VAL A 65 25.91 4.61 -3.09
CA VAL A 65 27.20 5.30 -3.15
C VAL A 65 28.22 4.24 -3.50
N HIS A 66 28.57 4.13 -4.78
CA HIS A 66 29.72 3.32 -5.15
C HIS A 66 30.90 3.99 -4.43
N PRO A 67 31.69 3.25 -3.61
CA PRO A 67 32.88 3.82 -3.03
C PRO A 67 33.70 4.43 -4.17
N ALA A 68 34.15 5.67 -4.00
CA ALA A 68 34.98 6.32 -4.99
C ALA A 68 36.14 5.36 -5.32
N MET A 69 36.21 4.90 -6.57
CA MET A 69 37.39 4.18 -7.05
C MET A 69 38.59 5.09 -6.73
N PRO A 70 39.63 4.62 -6.02
CA PRO A 70 40.78 5.46 -5.78
C PRO A 70 41.31 5.90 -7.14
N HIS A 71 41.28 7.20 -7.41
CA HIS A 71 41.99 7.75 -8.55
C HIS A 71 43.43 7.30 -8.39
N SER A 72 43.91 6.39 -9.25
CA SER A 72 45.33 6.07 -9.25
C SER A 72 46.04 7.35 -9.67
N GLY A 73 46.59 8.06 -8.71
CA GLY A 73 47.50 9.15 -8.97
C GLY A 73 48.67 8.58 -9.75
N SER A 74 48.69 8.82 -11.06
CA SER A 74 49.93 8.92 -11.81
C SER A 74 50.35 10.38 -11.80
N GLU A 75 50.74 10.88 -10.63
CA GLU A 75 51.71 11.97 -10.54
C GLU A 75 53.10 11.34 -10.55
N GLY A 76 53.91 11.72 -11.53
CA GLY A 76 55.37 11.59 -11.49
C GLY A 76 55.97 10.33 -12.12
N ALA A 77 56.48 10.46 -13.35
CA ALA A 77 57.91 10.40 -13.70
C ALA A 77 58.08 10.41 -15.23
#